data_AF-A0A8T7BQY9-F1
#
_entry.id   AF-A0A8T7BQY9-F1
#
_cell.length_a   1.000
_cell.length_b   1.000
_cell.length_c   1.000
_cell.angle_alpha   90.00
_cell.angle_beta   90.00
_cell.angle_gamma   90.00
#
_symmetry.space_group_name_H-M   'P 1'
#
loop_
_entity.id
_entity.type
_entity.pdbx_description
1 polymer ?
#
loop_
_entity_poly.entity_id
_entity_poly.type
_entity_poly.pdbx_seq_one_letter_code
_entity_poly.pdbx_strand_id
1 'polypeptide(L)'
;VEVVGRRVTDNHWHQYINPEREVDAGAYEVHGISDEFLLDKPVFADIANDFLEYIEGAELIIHNAPFDVGFLNYELEKLEGGKPTVDSICSVLDTLVMARQKHPGQKNNLDALCKRYDIDNSQRTLHGALLDARILADVYLFMTGGQTTLGLDQGESANSNEMESSNVIAAVNHGPLPVWQGDAESEKAHLEYLSFLADQCEDPAWR
;
A
#
# COMPACT_ATOMS: atom_id res chain seq x y z
N VAL A 1 3.31 17.06 -0.46
CA VAL A 1 4.10 16.37 -1.50
C VAL A 1 3.13 16.03 -2.60
N GLU A 2 3.42 16.43 -3.84
CA GLU A 2 2.53 16.20 -4.97
C GLU A 2 2.95 14.94 -5.74
N VAL A 3 1.94 14.15 -6.16
CA VAL A 3 2.13 12.97 -6.99
C VAL A 3 1.22 13.08 -8.22
N VAL A 4 1.82 13.18 -9.41
CA VAL A 4 1.09 13.29 -10.68
C VAL A 4 1.46 12.11 -11.56
N GLY A 5 0.45 11.42 -12.12
CA GLY A 5 0.70 10.29 -13.01
C GLY A 5 1.54 9.18 -12.37
N ARG A 6 1.34 8.95 -11.06
CA ARG A 6 2.09 7.98 -10.24
C ARG A 6 3.59 8.28 -10.12
N ARG A 7 3.98 9.55 -10.25
CA ARG A 7 5.35 10.03 -10.05
C ARG A 7 5.35 11.17 -9.05
N VAL A 8 6.25 11.11 -8.09
CA VAL A 8 6.49 12.20 -7.14
C VAL A 8 7.08 13.37 -7.92
N THR A 9 6.50 14.56 -7.78
CA THR A 9 7.01 15.79 -8.40
C THR A 9 7.88 16.55 -7.41
N ASP A 10 8.58 17.59 -7.89
CA ASP A 10 9.33 18.49 -7.02
C ASP A 10 8.42 19.52 -6.31
N ASN A 11 7.14 19.58 -6.68
CA ASN A 11 6.17 20.47 -6.03
C ASN A 11 5.79 19.92 -4.65
N HIS A 12 6.22 20.60 -3.59
CA HIS A 12 5.88 20.23 -2.23
C HIS A 12 5.52 21.45 -1.40
N TRP A 13 4.38 21.36 -0.72
CA TRP A 13 4.03 22.26 0.36
C TRP A 13 4.62 21.76 1.67
N HIS A 14 5.44 22.59 2.32
CA HIS A 14 6.01 22.29 3.64
C HIS A 14 6.14 23.60 4.43
N GLN A 15 5.49 23.65 5.58
CA GLN A 15 5.52 24.80 6.48
C GLN A 15 5.65 24.32 7.93
N TYR A 16 6.39 25.08 8.73
CA TYR A 16 6.30 25.01 10.18
C TYR A 16 5.32 26.07 10.65
N ILE A 17 4.55 25.74 11.68
CA ILE A 17 3.55 26.64 12.25
C ILE A 17 3.77 26.83 13.75
N ASN A 18 3.50 28.03 14.23
CA ASN A 18 3.42 28.30 15.66
C ASN A 18 2.10 27.74 16.20
N PRO A 19 2.13 26.79 17.15
CA PRO A 19 0.91 26.20 17.71
C PRO A 19 0.20 27.09 18.72
N GLU A 20 0.79 28.24 19.10
CA GLU A 20 0.27 29.16 20.12
C GLU A 20 0.10 28.52 21.51
N ARG A 21 0.81 27.41 21.75
CA ARG A 21 0.85 26.66 23.00
C ARG A 21 2.19 25.93 23.14
N GLU A 22 2.47 25.41 24.32
CA GLU A 22 3.62 24.54 24.53
C GLU A 22 3.44 23.20 23.79
N VAL A 23 4.53 22.77 23.15
CA VAL A 23 4.69 21.47 22.51
C VAL A 23 4.71 20.39 23.59
N ASP A 24 3.93 19.33 23.38
CA ASP A 24 3.91 18.20 24.29
C ASP A 24 5.26 17.49 24.32
N ALA A 25 5.71 17.07 25.51
CA ALA A 25 6.99 16.39 25.68
C ALA A 25 7.10 15.11 24.81
N GLY A 26 6.00 14.37 24.65
CA GLY A 26 5.98 13.18 23.78
C GLY A 26 6.09 13.53 22.29
N ALA A 27 5.60 14.68 21.86
CA ALA A 27 5.76 15.14 20.49
C ALA A 27 7.22 15.56 20.22
N TYR A 28 7.83 16.28 21.18
CA TYR A 28 9.24 16.66 21.12
C TYR A 28 10.16 15.43 20.99
N GLU A 29 9.90 14.34 21.71
CA GLU A 29 10.68 13.11 21.60
C GLU A 29 10.60 12.46 20.20
N VAL A 30 9.50 12.66 19.47
CA VAL A 30 9.25 12.04 18.16
C VAL A 30 9.85 12.85 17.02
N HIS A 31 9.66 14.16 17.01
CA HIS A 31 10.06 15.05 15.91
C HIS A 31 11.22 16.01 16.25
N GLY A 32 11.54 16.20 17.53
CA GLY A 32 12.65 17.04 17.98
C GLY A 32 12.49 18.54 17.70
N ILE A 33 11.25 19.04 17.68
CA ILE A 33 10.93 20.44 17.32
C ILE A 33 10.62 21.18 18.61
N SER A 34 11.47 22.15 18.97
CA SER A 34 11.32 22.94 20.19
C SER A 34 10.30 24.07 20.04
N ASP A 35 9.73 24.50 21.15
CA ASP A 35 8.86 25.69 21.20
C ASP A 35 9.59 26.91 20.63
N GLU A 36 10.85 27.12 21.03
CA GLU A 36 11.71 28.23 20.59
C GLU A 36 11.86 28.30 19.06
N PHE A 37 11.90 27.16 18.38
CA PHE A 37 12.01 27.10 16.92
C PHE A 37 10.69 27.47 16.21
N LEU A 38 9.55 27.28 16.88
CA LEU A 38 8.22 27.55 16.34
C LEU A 38 7.72 28.96 16.64
N LEU A 39 8.34 29.68 17.58
CA LEU A 39 7.88 31.01 18.00
C LEU A 39 7.85 32.05 16.87
N ASP A 40 8.81 32.00 15.94
CA ASP A 40 8.93 32.92 14.81
C ASP A 40 8.17 32.46 13.55
N LYS A 41 7.50 31.31 13.61
CA LYS A 41 6.77 30.72 12.49
C LYS A 41 5.34 31.29 12.39
N PRO A 42 4.74 31.31 11.19
CA PRO A 42 3.36 31.77 11.03
C PRO A 42 2.38 30.92 11.84
N VAL A 43 1.24 31.49 12.23
CA VAL A 43 0.15 30.70 12.83
C VAL A 43 -0.66 30.01 11.72
N PHE A 44 -1.47 29.02 12.08
CA PHE A 44 -2.28 28.29 11.09
C PHE A 44 -3.19 29.23 10.26
N ALA A 45 -3.75 30.27 10.88
CA ALA A 45 -4.61 31.24 10.23
C ALA A 45 -3.94 31.95 9.03
N ASP A 46 -2.63 32.19 9.10
CA ASP A 46 -1.88 32.88 8.05
C ASP A 46 -1.69 32.01 6.80
N ILE A 47 -1.59 30.69 6.98
CA ILE A 47 -1.28 29.75 5.90
C ILE A 47 -2.48 28.94 5.42
N ALA A 48 -3.61 29.01 6.12
CA ALA A 48 -4.74 28.13 5.88
C ALA A 48 -5.32 28.25 4.46
N ASN A 49 -5.42 29.47 3.92
CA ASN A 49 -5.95 29.68 2.57
C ASN A 49 -5.05 29.04 1.51
N ASP A 50 -3.74 29.31 1.59
CA ASP A 50 -2.78 28.78 0.62
C ASP A 50 -2.70 27.24 0.71
N PHE A 51 -2.81 26.69 1.94
CA PHE A 51 -2.89 25.24 2.13
C PHE A 51 -4.15 24.65 1.48
N LEU A 52 -5.32 25.25 1.68
CA LEU A 52 -6.57 24.80 1.08
C LEU A 52 -6.50 24.84 -0.44
N GLU A 53 -5.96 25.92 -1.02
CA GLU A 53 -5.76 26.04 -2.47
C GLU A 53 -4.79 24.96 -2.99
N TYR A 54 -3.75 24.62 -2.23
CA TYR A 54 -2.80 23.59 -2.62
C TYR A 54 -3.42 22.18 -2.66
N ILE A 55 -4.39 21.88 -1.80
CA ILE A 55 -5.02 20.56 -1.72
C ILE A 55 -6.31 20.44 -2.52
N GLU A 56 -6.93 21.56 -2.90
CA GLU A 56 -8.26 21.60 -3.52
C GLU A 56 -8.37 20.66 -4.75
N GLY A 57 -9.39 19.79 -4.73
CA GLY A 57 -9.65 18.86 -5.83
C GLY A 57 -8.69 17.67 -5.90
N ALA A 58 -7.74 17.53 -4.97
CA ALA A 58 -6.83 16.39 -4.90
C ALA A 58 -7.40 15.20 -4.11
N GLU A 59 -6.77 14.04 -4.26
CA GLU A 59 -6.92 12.90 -3.36
C GLU A 59 -5.81 12.95 -2.30
N LEU A 60 -6.20 13.13 -1.04
CA LEU A 60 -5.31 13.16 0.10
C LEU A 60 -5.03 11.74 0.58
N ILE A 61 -3.81 11.29 0.30
CA ILE A 61 -3.28 10.00 0.72
C ILE A 61 -2.57 10.20 2.06
N ILE A 62 -3.17 9.73 3.14
CA ILE A 62 -2.69 9.93 4.51
C ILE A 62 -2.53 8.57 5.21
N HIS A 63 -1.56 8.45 6.11
CA HIS A 63 -1.40 7.26 6.94
C HIS A 63 -2.05 7.50 8.30
N ASN A 64 -3.12 6.76 8.61
CA ASN A 64 -3.99 7.03 9.77
C ASN A 64 -4.76 8.36 9.60
N ALA A 65 -5.42 8.51 8.45
CA ALA A 65 -6.14 9.72 8.05
C ALA A 65 -7.07 10.35 9.11
N PRO A 66 -7.78 9.59 9.98
CA PRO A 66 -8.63 10.20 11.01
C PRO A 66 -7.88 11.13 11.97
N PHE A 67 -6.58 10.93 12.18
CA PHE A 67 -5.76 11.80 13.02
C PHE A 67 -5.54 13.14 12.33
N ASP A 68 -4.88 13.15 11.18
CA ASP A 68 -4.54 14.38 10.45
C ASP A 68 -5.76 15.17 10.00
N VAL A 69 -6.78 14.49 9.45
CA VAL A 69 -8.03 15.14 9.02
C VAL A 69 -8.78 15.72 10.22
N GLY A 70 -8.75 15.03 11.37
CA GLY A 70 -9.31 15.55 12.62
C GLY A 70 -8.64 16.84 13.06
N PHE A 71 -7.31 16.90 13.02
CA PHE A 71 -6.56 18.12 13.33
C PHE A 71 -6.84 19.25 12.34
N LEU A 72 -6.79 18.96 11.04
CA LEU A 72 -7.06 19.96 10.00
C LEU A 72 -8.47 20.54 10.13
N ASN A 73 -9.50 19.68 10.26
CA ASN A 73 -10.87 20.15 10.39
C ASN A 73 -11.08 20.96 11.67
N TYR A 74 -10.45 20.57 12.79
CA TYR A 74 -10.52 21.33 14.04
C TYR A 74 -9.90 22.73 13.92
N GLU A 75 -8.71 22.84 13.31
CA GLU A 75 -8.05 24.13 13.12
C GLU A 75 -8.81 25.00 12.10
N LEU A 76 -9.38 24.40 11.05
CA LEU A 76 -10.21 25.10 10.06
C LEU A 76 -11.52 25.63 10.65
N GLU A 77 -12.14 24.90 11.58
CA GLU A 77 -13.35 25.32 12.29
C GLU A 77 -13.09 26.53 13.21
N LYS A 78 -11.89 26.61 13.80
CA LYS A 78 -11.49 27.71 14.67
C LYS A 78 -11.27 29.05 13.96
N LEU A 79 -11.04 29.03 12.64
CA LEU A 79 -10.78 30.26 11.90
C LEU A 79 -12.03 31.15 11.83
N GLU A 80 -11.81 32.47 11.89
CA GLU A 80 -12.90 33.43 11.75
C GLU A 80 -13.64 33.25 10.42
N GLY A 81 -14.96 33.08 10.50
CA GLY A 81 -15.83 32.83 9.35
C GLY A 81 -15.99 31.37 8.95
N GLY A 82 -15.24 30.44 9.55
CA GLY A 82 -15.29 29.01 9.28
C GLY A 82 -14.80 28.66 7.87
N LYS A 83 -13.88 27.69 7.79
CA LYS A 83 -13.43 27.17 6.49
C LYS A 83 -14.11 25.84 6.17
N PRO A 84 -14.26 25.49 4.88
CA PRO A 84 -14.75 24.18 4.49
C PRO A 84 -13.88 23.07 5.09
N THR A 85 -14.50 21.97 5.48
CA THR A 85 -13.77 20.80 5.97
C THR A 85 -13.00 20.15 4.82
N VAL A 86 -11.92 19.44 5.15
CA VAL A 86 -11.08 18.72 4.18
C VAL A 86 -11.92 17.76 3.32
N ASP A 87 -12.83 17.01 3.94
CA ASP A 87 -13.70 16.05 3.26
C ASP A 87 -14.69 16.70 2.28
N SER A 88 -14.91 18.01 2.38
CA SER A 88 -15.81 18.74 1.47
C SER A 88 -15.11 19.23 0.19
N ILE A 89 -13.78 19.34 0.21
CA ILE A 89 -12.98 19.85 -0.92
C ILE A 89 -12.06 18.79 -1.55
N CYS A 90 -11.80 17.70 -0.84
CA CYS A 90 -10.87 16.65 -1.22
C CYS A 90 -11.47 15.27 -0.98
N SER A 91 -10.97 14.27 -1.70
CA SER A 91 -11.15 12.87 -1.32
C SER A 91 -10.04 12.46 -0.36
N VAL A 92 -10.34 11.61 0.63
CA VAL A 92 -9.35 11.15 1.62
C VAL A 92 -9.22 9.64 1.52
N LEU A 93 -7.97 9.19 1.38
CA LEU A 93 -7.61 7.78 1.33
C LEU A 93 -6.66 7.44 2.49
N ASP A 94 -7.09 6.51 3.35
CA ASP A 94 -6.28 6.03 4.47
C ASP A 94 -5.42 4.82 4.07
N THR A 95 -4.13 5.06 3.93
CA THR A 95 -3.14 4.02 3.61
C THR A 95 -2.96 2.98 4.71
N LEU A 96 -3.30 3.30 5.97
CA LEU A 96 -3.23 2.32 7.06
C LEU A 96 -4.32 1.25 6.89
N VAL A 97 -5.52 1.65 6.47
CA VAL A 97 -6.60 0.72 6.14
C VAL A 97 -6.19 -0.17 4.97
N MET A 98 -5.65 0.43 3.90
CA MET A 98 -5.13 -0.32 2.75
C MET A 98 -4.03 -1.31 3.16
N ALA A 99 -3.09 -0.89 4.00
CA ALA A 99 -2.00 -1.73 4.48
C ALA A 99 -2.52 -2.90 5.32
N ARG A 100 -3.51 -2.66 6.19
CA ARG A 100 -4.17 -3.71 6.99
C ARG A 100 -4.90 -4.74 6.13
N GLN A 101 -5.53 -4.31 5.05
CA GLN A 101 -6.18 -5.22 4.09
C GLN A 101 -5.16 -6.04 3.31
N LYS A 102 -4.07 -5.43 2.84
CA LYS A 102 -3.03 -6.10 2.06
C LYS A 102 -2.18 -7.06 2.91
N HIS A 103 -1.93 -6.70 4.17
CA HIS A 103 -1.05 -7.43 5.09
C HIS A 103 -1.75 -7.67 6.44
N PRO A 104 -2.78 -8.54 6.46
CA PRO A 104 -3.54 -8.83 7.67
C PRO A 104 -2.67 -9.51 8.73
N GLY A 105 -2.87 -9.12 10.00
CA GLY A 105 -2.15 -9.68 11.15
C GLY A 105 -0.70 -9.23 11.31
N GLN A 106 -0.21 -8.32 10.47
CA GLN A 106 1.16 -7.83 10.51
C GLN A 106 1.23 -6.38 11.00
N LYS A 107 2.43 -5.93 11.38
CA LYS A 107 2.68 -4.52 11.68
C LYS A 107 2.56 -3.70 10.39
N ASN A 108 1.68 -2.70 10.42
CA ASN A 108 1.35 -1.83 9.29
C ASN A 108 1.69 -0.35 9.57
N ASN A 109 2.62 -0.09 10.48
CA ASN A 109 3.18 1.26 10.64
C ASN A 109 4.16 1.57 9.50
N LEU A 110 4.45 2.86 9.29
CA LEU A 110 5.29 3.31 8.18
C LEU A 110 6.66 2.61 8.15
N ASP A 111 7.32 2.45 9.30
CA ASP A 111 8.62 1.75 9.39
C ASP A 111 8.55 0.28 8.97
N ALA A 112 7.48 -0.44 9.33
CA ALA A 112 7.31 -1.83 8.90
C ALA A 112 7.02 -1.93 7.40
N LEU A 113 6.32 -0.96 6.83
CA LEU A 113 6.07 -0.89 5.39
C LEU A 113 7.35 -0.55 4.62
N CYS A 114 8.18 0.37 5.12
CA CYS A 114 9.49 0.69 4.53
C CYS A 114 10.37 -0.56 4.43
N LYS A 115 10.50 -1.29 5.55
CA LYS A 115 11.27 -2.56 5.60
C LYS A 115 10.73 -3.63 4.66
N ARG A 116 9.41 -3.68 4.46
CA ARG A 116 8.77 -4.67 3.59
C ARG A 116 9.02 -4.41 2.11
N TYR A 117 8.98 -3.14 1.71
CA TYR A 117 9.13 -2.73 0.32
C TYR A 117 10.57 -2.32 -0.03
N ASP A 118 11.53 -2.57 0.87
CA ASP A 118 12.94 -2.22 0.71
C ASP A 118 13.16 -0.72 0.39
N ILE A 119 12.36 0.13 1.04
CA ILE A 119 12.47 1.59 0.95
C ILE A 119 13.45 2.06 2.00
N ASP A 120 14.49 2.77 1.57
CA ASP A 120 15.50 3.32 2.45
C ASP A 120 14.92 4.44 3.33
N ASN A 121 14.87 4.19 4.64
CA ASN A 121 14.51 5.17 5.67
C ASN A 121 15.70 5.50 6.59
N SER A 122 16.94 5.20 6.19
CA SER A 122 18.14 5.42 7.02
C SER A 122 18.40 6.89 7.38
N GLN A 123 17.93 7.82 6.55
CA GLN A 123 18.00 9.27 6.80
C GLN A 123 16.96 9.76 7.82
N ARG A 124 16.04 8.88 8.26
CA ARG A 124 14.95 9.17 9.19
C ARG A 124 15.41 8.97 10.64
N THR A 125 16.25 9.89 11.15
CA THR A 125 16.64 9.89 12.57
C THR A 125 15.54 10.46 13.47
N LEU A 126 14.80 11.46 12.98
CA LEU A 126 13.59 12.02 13.61
C LEU A 126 12.43 12.01 12.61
N HIS A 127 11.19 12.01 13.12
CA HIS A 127 10.01 12.08 12.27
C HIS A 127 9.86 13.51 11.72
N GLY A 128 10.09 13.67 10.41
CA GLY A 128 9.88 14.94 9.72
C GLY A 128 8.71 14.80 8.74
N ALA A 129 7.72 15.68 8.82
CA ALA A 129 6.52 15.63 7.98
C ALA A 129 6.83 15.53 6.47
N LEU A 130 7.83 16.29 5.99
CA LEU A 130 8.22 16.24 4.57
C LEU A 130 8.84 14.89 4.17
N LEU A 131 9.71 14.33 5.01
CA LEU A 131 10.35 13.04 4.76
C LEU A 131 9.32 11.91 4.82
N ASP A 132 8.44 11.95 5.82
CA ASP A 132 7.38 10.97 6.02
C ASP A 132 6.37 11.00 4.87
N ALA A 133 6.01 12.18 4.36
CA ALA A 133 5.16 12.32 3.19
C ALA A 133 5.79 11.74 1.91
N ARG A 134 7.12 11.90 1.73
CA ARG A 134 7.85 11.30 0.60
C ARG A 134 7.88 9.77 0.70
N ILE A 135 8.25 9.26 1.88
CA ILE A 135 8.25 7.82 2.16
C ILE A 135 6.85 7.23 1.96
N LEU A 136 5.82 7.91 2.44
CA LEU A 136 4.44 7.49 2.26
C LEU A 136 4.04 7.43 0.78
N ALA A 137 4.46 8.41 -0.03
CA ALA A 137 4.23 8.39 -1.46
C ALA A 137 4.86 7.15 -2.11
N ASP A 138 6.11 6.83 -1.78
CA ASP A 138 6.78 5.62 -2.29
C ASP A 138 6.05 4.35 -1.83
N VAL A 139 5.74 4.22 -0.54
CA VAL A 139 4.97 3.09 0.02
C VAL A 139 3.63 2.93 -0.70
N TYR A 140 2.90 4.02 -0.91
CA TYR A 140 1.63 4.01 -1.62
C TYR A 140 1.80 3.55 -3.07
N LEU A 141 2.82 4.04 -3.77
CA LEU A 141 3.12 3.64 -5.14
C LEU A 141 3.50 2.16 -5.23
N PHE A 142 4.27 1.62 -4.29
CA PHE A 142 4.55 0.18 -4.21
C PHE A 142 3.31 -0.64 -3.85
N MET A 143 2.46 -0.13 -2.96
CA MET A 143 1.22 -0.79 -2.57
C MET A 143 0.24 -0.93 -3.73
N THR A 144 0.14 0.11 -4.57
CA THR A 144 -0.79 0.18 -5.71
C THR A 144 -0.17 -0.21 -7.04
N GLY A 145 1.16 -0.26 -7.13
CA GLY A 145 1.91 -0.54 -8.36
C GLY A 145 2.23 -2.00 -8.58
N GLY A 146 1.68 -2.90 -7.75
CA GLY A 146 1.82 -4.34 -7.92
C GLY A 146 1.43 -4.78 -9.35
N GLN A 147 1.97 -5.93 -9.76
CA GLN A 147 1.63 -6.59 -11.01
C GLN A 147 0.11 -6.54 -11.18
N THR A 148 -0.37 -5.87 -12.24
CA THR A 148 -1.79 -5.88 -12.61
C THR A 148 -2.21 -7.33 -12.58
N THR A 149 -3.06 -7.69 -11.61
CA THR A 149 -3.60 -9.04 -11.49
C THR A 149 -4.08 -9.39 -12.88
N LEU A 150 -3.42 -10.36 -13.55
CA LEU A 150 -3.94 -10.93 -14.77
C LEU A 150 -5.34 -11.40 -14.38
N GLY A 151 -6.36 -10.71 -14.90
CA GLY A 151 -7.75 -10.89 -14.51
C GLY A 151 -8.20 -12.29 -14.88
N LEU A 152 -7.87 -13.27 -14.05
CA LEU A 152 -8.50 -14.57 -14.02
C LEU A 152 -9.68 -14.41 -13.06
N ASP A 153 -10.77 -13.94 -13.66
CA ASP A 153 -12.17 -14.04 -13.24
C ASP A 153 -12.41 -14.18 -11.72
N GLN A 154 -12.42 -13.05 -11.01
CA GLN A 154 -13.10 -12.98 -9.71
C GLN A 154 -14.50 -12.44 -9.93
N GLY A 155 -15.40 -13.35 -10.33
CA GLY A 155 -16.83 -13.12 -10.30
C GLY A 155 -17.29 -12.73 -8.90
N GLU A 156 -18.04 -11.64 -8.82
CA GLU A 156 -18.59 -11.04 -7.62
C GLU A 156 -19.32 -12.09 -6.75
N SER A 157 -18.84 -12.30 -5.53
CA SER A 157 -19.56 -13.08 -4.52
C SER A 157 -20.65 -12.21 -3.89
N ALA A 158 -21.83 -12.20 -4.51
CA ALA A 158 -23.05 -11.73 -3.88
C ALA A 158 -23.71 -12.89 -3.10
N ASN A 159 -23.56 -12.81 -1.78
CA ASN A 159 -24.44 -13.32 -0.73
C ASN A 159 -25.60 -14.27 -1.15
N SER A 160 -25.44 -15.56 -0.85
CA SER A 160 -26.54 -16.41 -0.41
C SER A 160 -26.00 -17.52 0.49
N ASN A 161 -26.47 -17.53 1.73
CA ASN A 161 -26.44 -18.69 2.61
C ASN A 161 -26.99 -19.90 1.86
N GLU A 162 -26.14 -20.86 1.54
CA GLU A 162 -26.54 -22.26 1.42
C GLU A 162 -25.31 -23.17 1.59
N MET A 163 -25.41 -23.97 2.63
CA MET A 163 -24.46 -24.99 3.02
C MET A 163 -24.76 -26.22 2.18
N GLU A 164 -24.03 -26.47 1.09
CA GLU A 164 -24.05 -27.78 0.43
C GLU A 164 -22.81 -28.01 -0.46
N SER A 165 -22.23 -29.19 -0.25
CA SER A 165 -21.54 -30.02 -1.26
C SER A 165 -20.27 -29.48 -1.89
N SER A 166 -19.16 -30.16 -1.61
CA SER A 166 -17.96 -30.17 -2.43
C SER A 166 -18.32 -30.36 -3.91
N ASN A 167 -18.31 -29.27 -4.67
CA ASN A 167 -18.41 -29.29 -6.12
C ASN A 167 -17.16 -29.96 -6.69
N VAL A 168 -17.20 -31.28 -6.84
CA VAL A 168 -16.36 -31.99 -7.80
C VAL A 168 -16.75 -31.44 -9.16
N ILE A 169 -15.91 -30.58 -9.73
CA ILE A 169 -16.09 -30.06 -11.09
C ILE A 169 -16.20 -31.27 -12.01
N ALA A 170 -17.41 -31.55 -12.49
CA ALA A 170 -17.64 -32.60 -13.47
C ALA A 170 -16.74 -32.31 -14.68
N ALA A 171 -16.03 -33.34 -15.15
CA ALA A 171 -15.05 -33.25 -16.22
C ALA A 171 -15.63 -32.44 -17.39
N VAL A 172 -15.00 -31.28 -17.66
CA VAL A 172 -15.32 -30.45 -18.81
C VAL A 172 -15.08 -31.30 -20.05
N ASN A 173 -16.12 -31.48 -20.85
CA ASN A 173 -16.07 -32.25 -22.09
C ASN A 173 -15.26 -31.46 -23.12
N HIS A 174 -13.93 -31.61 -23.07
CA HIS A 174 -13.03 -31.07 -24.07
C HIS A 174 -13.17 -31.93 -25.33
N GLY A 175 -13.30 -31.30 -26.49
CA GLY A 175 -13.21 -31.99 -27.78
C GLY A 175 -11.87 -32.74 -27.90
N PRO A 176 -11.68 -33.59 -28.92
CA PRO A 176 -10.47 -34.41 -29.05
C PRO A 176 -9.23 -33.50 -29.10
N LEU A 177 -8.45 -33.51 -28.02
CA LEU A 177 -7.19 -32.79 -27.92
C LEU A 177 -6.12 -33.57 -28.69
N PRO A 178 -5.20 -32.88 -29.39
CA PRO A 178 -4.08 -33.55 -30.05
C PRO A 178 -3.19 -34.22 -29.01
N VAL A 179 -3.11 -35.55 -29.05
CA VAL A 179 -2.18 -36.34 -28.22
C VAL A 179 -0.88 -36.49 -28.99
N TRP A 180 0.19 -35.91 -28.46
CA TRP A 180 1.53 -36.09 -29.00
C TRP A 180 2.13 -37.36 -28.40
N GLN A 181 2.36 -38.36 -29.23
CA GLN A 181 3.09 -39.57 -28.84
C GLN A 181 4.59 -39.34 -29.00
N GLY A 182 5.39 -40.02 -28.17
CA GLY A 182 6.84 -40.07 -28.36
C GLY A 182 7.16 -40.69 -29.72
N ASP A 183 8.24 -40.23 -30.35
CA ASP A 183 8.78 -40.85 -31.54
C ASP A 183 9.50 -42.16 -31.22
N ALA A 184 9.73 -42.99 -32.25
CA ALA A 184 10.38 -44.29 -32.08
C ALA A 184 11.78 -44.19 -31.47
N GLU A 185 12.46 -43.06 -31.66
CA GLU A 185 13.76 -42.78 -31.06
C GLU A 185 13.64 -42.53 -29.54
N SER A 186 12.68 -41.72 -29.11
CA SER A 186 12.40 -41.50 -27.68
C SER A 186 11.94 -42.77 -26.98
N GLU A 187 11.12 -43.61 -27.63
CA GLU A 187 10.67 -44.88 -27.05
C GLU A 187 11.84 -45.85 -26.83
N LYS A 188 12.76 -45.93 -27.80
CA LYS A 188 13.97 -46.74 -27.67
C LYS A 188 14.89 -46.24 -26.55
N ALA A 189 15.14 -44.92 -26.49
CA ALA A 189 15.94 -44.31 -25.44
C ALA A 189 15.31 -44.53 -24.05
N HIS A 190 13.98 -44.48 -23.96
CA HIS A 190 13.24 -44.77 -22.74
C HIS A 190 13.43 -46.22 -22.30
N LEU A 191 13.29 -47.20 -23.19
CA LEU A 191 13.49 -48.62 -22.88
C LEU A 191 14.93 -48.94 -22.45
N GLU A 192 15.92 -48.34 -23.10
CA GLU A 192 17.33 -48.44 -22.70
C GLU A 192 17.54 -47.89 -21.28
N TYR A 193 16.95 -46.74 -20.97
CA TYR A 193 17.01 -46.15 -19.63
C TYR A 193 16.31 -47.00 -18.56
N LEU A 194 15.13 -47.55 -18.87
CA LEU A 194 14.43 -48.48 -17.96
C LEU A 194 15.23 -49.76 -17.71
N SER A 195 15.94 -50.26 -18.72
CA SER A 195 16.83 -51.42 -18.56
C SER A 195 18.00 -51.13 -17.63
N PHE A 196 18.63 -49.95 -17.80
CA PHE A 196 19.68 -49.47 -16.90
C PHE A 196 19.19 -49.32 -15.46
N LEU A 197 18.01 -48.75 -15.25
CA LEU A 197 17.43 -48.60 -13.91
C LEU A 197 17.05 -49.94 -13.27
N ALA A 198 16.58 -50.91 -14.07
CA ALA A 198 16.24 -52.25 -13.58
C ALA A 198 17.48 -53.02 -13.10
N ASP A 199 18.65 -52.78 -13.69
CA ASP A 199 19.91 -53.38 -13.21
C ASP A 199 20.39 -52.76 -11.88
N GLN A 200 19.90 -51.57 -11.53
CA GLN A 200 20.26 -50.83 -10.31
C GLN A 200 19.25 -50.98 -9.17
N CYS A 201 18.10 -51.63 -9.40
CA CYS A 201 16.99 -51.69 -8.43
C CYS A 201 16.36 -53.09 -8.38
N GLU A 202 16.14 -53.63 -7.17
CA GLU A 202 15.59 -54.98 -6.99
C GLU A 202 14.10 -55.11 -7.36
N ASP A 203 13.30 -54.03 -7.27
CA ASP A 203 11.85 -54.06 -7.56
C ASP A 203 11.35 -52.74 -8.20
N PRO A 204 11.34 -52.64 -9.54
CA PRO A 204 10.90 -51.45 -10.23
C PRO A 204 9.38 -51.39 -10.40
N ALA A 205 8.75 -50.29 -9.96
CA ALA A 205 7.30 -50.07 -10.00
C ALA A 205 6.65 -49.96 -11.41
N TRP A 206 7.45 -50.00 -12.48
CA TRP A 206 6.99 -49.89 -13.87
C TRP A 206 7.01 -51.21 -14.65
N ARG A 207 7.59 -52.27 -14.09
CA ARG A 207 7.51 -53.64 -14.65
C ARG A 207 6.19 -54.30 -14.27
#